data_AF-T1C1B1-F1
#
_entry.id   AF-T1C1B1-F1
#
_cell.length_a   1.000
_cell.length_b   1.000
_cell.length_c   1.000
_cell.angle_alpha   90.00
_cell.angle_beta   90.00
_cell.angle_gamma   90.00
#
_symmetry.space_group_name_H-M   'P 1'
#
loop_
_entity.id
_entity.type
_entity.pdbx_description
1 polymer ?
#
loop_
_entity_poly.entity_id
_entity_poly.type
_entity_poly.pdbx_seq_one_letter_code
_entity_poly.pdbx_strand_id
1 'polypeptide(L)'
;MALVFSIFDLNPAPFCLLDEVDAPLDEYNIGRFCDIVREMSQRVQFIFITHNKTTMELAAQLIGVTMHEAGVSRLVAVDVDEAVRLAAV
;
A
#
# COMPACT_ATOMS: atom_id res chain seq x y z
N MET A 1 -2.20 -15.06 2.13
CA MET A 1 -1.04 -14.26 1.65
C MET A 1 0.25 -15.06 1.51
N ALA A 2 0.54 -16.02 2.40
CA ALA A 2 1.77 -16.82 2.35
C ALA A 2 2.09 -17.42 0.96
N LEU A 3 1.11 -18.07 0.29
CA LEU A 3 1.33 -18.67 -1.03
C LEU A 3 1.75 -17.65 -2.10
N VAL A 4 1.13 -16.47 -2.11
CA VAL A 4 1.45 -15.41 -3.07
C VAL A 4 2.87 -14.92 -2.85
N PHE A 5 3.25 -14.64 -1.60
CA PHE A 5 4.60 -14.21 -1.27
C PHE A 5 5.66 -15.27 -1.58
N SER A 6 5.37 -16.55 -1.35
CA SER A 6 6.28 -17.64 -1.72
C SER A 6 6.52 -17.76 -3.22
N ILE A 7 5.53 -17.43 -4.06
CA ILE A 7 5.70 -17.41 -5.52
C ILE A 7 6.61 -16.24 -5.94
N PHE A 8 6.41 -15.06 -5.34
CA PHE A 8 7.24 -13.89 -5.61
C PHE A 8 8.70 -14.08 -5.19
N ASP A 9 8.97 -14.84 -4.13
CA ASP A 9 10.34 -15.15 -3.71
C ASP A 9 11.08 -16.08 -4.69
N LEU A 10 10.35 -16.98 -5.36
CA LEU A 10 10.91 -17.92 -6.33
C LEU A 10 11.17 -17.30 -7.70
N ASN A 11 10.28 -16.42 -8.16
CA ASN A 11 10.43 -15.70 -9.43
C ASN A 11 9.87 -14.27 -9.28
N PRO A 12 10.71 -13.31 -8.82
CA PRO A 12 10.23 -11.97 -8.52
C PRO A 12 9.83 -11.27 -9.82
N ALA A 13 8.54 -10.94 -9.93
CA ALA A 13 8.07 -10.03 -10.97
C ALA A 13 8.67 -8.63 -10.74
N PRO A 14 8.83 -7.80 -11.78
CA PRO A 14 9.38 -6.45 -11.63
C PRO A 14 8.52 -5.56 -10.72
N PHE A 15 7.21 -5.83 -10.65
CA PHE A 15 6.30 -5.15 -9.73
C PHE A 15 5.15 -6.07 -9.27
N CYS A 16 4.49 -5.67 -8.17
CA CYS A 16 3.31 -6.32 -7.60
C CYS A 16 2.23 -5.26 -7.33
N LEU A 17 1.02 -5.49 -7.84
CA LEU A 17 -0.16 -4.67 -7.55
C LEU A 17 -1.06 -5.38 -6.54
N LEU A 18 -1.36 -4.72 -5.43
CA LEU A 18 -2.24 -5.23 -4.37
C LEU A 18 -3.42 -4.28 -4.20
N ASP A 19 -4.64 -4.79 -4.23
CA ASP A 19 -5.86 -3.99 -4.09
C ASP A 19 -6.62 -4.44 -2.83
N GLU A 20 -6.68 -3.55 -1.84
CA GLU A 20 -7.36 -3.71 -0.53
C GLU A 20 -7.12 -5.07 0.17
N VAL A 21 -5.94 -5.65 -0.02
CA VAL A 21 -5.61 -6.98 0.52
C VAL A 21 -5.50 -7.01 2.04
N ASP A 22 -5.37 -5.85 2.66
CA ASP A 22 -5.28 -5.61 4.10
C ASP A 22 -6.63 -5.31 4.76
N ALA A 23 -7.69 -5.05 3.98
CA ALA A 23 -9.05 -4.81 4.51
C ALA A 23 -9.60 -5.93 5.42
N PRO A 24 -9.35 -7.24 5.19
CA PRO A 24 -9.83 -8.29 6.09
C PRO A 24 -8.88 -8.62 7.24
N LEU A 25 -7.75 -7.91 7.38
CA LEU A 25 -6.73 -8.21 8.40
C LEU A 25 -6.98 -7.42 9.69
N ASP A 26 -6.65 -8.04 10.83
CA ASP A 26 -6.55 -7.33 12.11
C ASP A 26 -5.22 -6.56 12.22
N GLU A 27 -5.10 -5.67 13.21
CA GLU A 27 -3.92 -4.82 13.41
C GLU A 27 -2.61 -5.62 13.52
N TYR A 28 -2.66 -6.78 14.17
CA TYR A 28 -1.48 -7.65 14.32
C TYR A 28 -1.01 -8.20 12.96
N ASN A 29 -1.95 -8.67 12.14
CA ASN A 29 -1.63 -9.21 10.82
C ASN A 29 -1.30 -8.12 9.79
N ILE A 30 -1.83 -6.90 9.95
CA ILE A 30 -1.40 -5.72 9.18
C ILE A 30 0.08 -5.42 9.43
N GLY A 31 0.54 -5.45 10.68
CA GLY A 31 1.96 -5.26 11.01
C GLY A 31 2.85 -6.29 10.32
N ARG A 32 2.49 -7.57 10.40
CA ARG A 32 3.22 -8.65 9.73
C ARG A 32 3.22 -8.52 8.21
N PHE A 33 2.10 -8.11 7.63
CA PHE A 33 2.00 -7.82 6.20
C PHE A 33 2.97 -6.69 5.81
N CYS A 34 2.98 -5.60 6.57
CA CYS A 34 3.87 -4.47 6.32
C CYS A 34 5.35 -4.87 6.38
N ASP A 35 5.73 -5.70 7.34
CA ASP A 35 7.12 -6.19 7.47
C ASP A 35 7.55 -7.02 6.25
N ILE A 36 6.68 -7.91 5.77
CA ILE A 36 6.95 -8.72 4.57
C ILE A 36 7.07 -7.82 3.33
N VAL A 37 6.13 -6.90 3.13
CA VAL A 37 6.17 -5.98 1.99
C VAL A 37 7.43 -5.12 2.02
N ARG A 38 7.83 -4.62 3.20
CA ARG A 38 9.07 -3.85 3.39
C ARG A 38 10.29 -4.65 2.96
N GLU A 39 10.43 -5.89 3.40
CA GLU A 39 11.56 -6.75 3.04
C GLU A 39 11.58 -7.05 1.53
N MET A 40 10.43 -7.43 0.96
CA MET A 40 10.33 -7.77 -0.46
C MET A 40 10.51 -6.56 -1.37
N SER A 41 10.20 -5.34 -0.90
CA SER A 41 10.32 -4.10 -1.68
C SER A 41 11.74 -3.80 -2.15
N GLN A 42 12.76 -4.42 -1.54
CA GLN A 42 14.14 -4.31 -1.99
C GLN A 42 14.39 -4.96 -3.35
N ARG A 43 13.52 -5.88 -3.76
CA ARG A 43 13.65 -6.68 -5.00
C ARG A 43 12.48 -6.51 -5.95
N VAL A 44 11.29 -6.17 -5.44
CA VAL A 44 10.04 -6.04 -6.21
C VAL A 44 9.44 -4.67 -5.95
N GLN A 45 9.00 -3.95 -6.98
CA GLN A 45 8.27 -2.71 -6.78
C GLN A 45 6.82 -3.00 -6.34
N PHE A 46 6.40 -2.49 -5.19
CA PHE A 46 5.02 -2.64 -4.73
C PHE A 46 4.19 -1.40 -5.05
N ILE A 47 3.01 -1.64 -5.61
CA ILE A 47 1.94 -0.66 -5.78
C ILE A 47 0.75 -1.23 -5.01
N PHE A 48 0.29 -0.54 -3.98
CA PHE A 48 -0.85 -1.01 -3.20
C PHE A 48 -1.92 0.08 -3.11
N ILE A 49 -3.18 -0.37 -3.21
CA ILE A 49 -4.38 0.43 -3.01
C ILE A 49 -4.95 0.02 -1.67
N THR A 50 -5.07 0.96 -0.76
CA THR A 50 -5.53 0.71 0.61
C THR A 50 -6.14 1.98 1.20
N HIS A 51 -7.02 1.81 2.18
CA HIS A 51 -7.50 2.87 3.08
C HIS A 51 -6.92 2.72 4.51
N ASN A 52 -6.02 1.75 4.75
CA ASN A 52 -5.41 1.49 6.05
C ASN A 52 -4.21 2.41 6.30
N LYS A 53 -4.24 3.19 7.39
CA LYS A 53 -3.20 4.17 7.73
C LYS A 53 -1.82 3.53 7.94
N THR A 54 -1.76 2.41 8.65
CA THR A 54 -0.49 1.70 8.92
C THR A 54 0.15 1.21 7.63
N THR A 55 -0.65 0.70 6.69
CA THR A 55 -0.15 0.29 5.37
C THR A 55 0.29 1.50 4.53
N MET A 56 -0.44 2.63 4.58
CA MET A 56 -0.05 3.86 3.88
C MET A 56 1.32 4.39 4.35
N GLU A 57 1.60 4.33 5.64
CA GLU A 57 2.89 4.76 6.23
C GLU A 57 4.09 3.96 5.72
N LEU A 58 3.88 2.76 5.19
CA LEU A 58 4.94 1.97 4.57
C LEU A 58 5.39 2.55 3.21
N ALA A 59 4.53 3.30 2.53
CA ALA A 59 4.77 3.76 1.17
C ALA A 59 5.87 4.83 1.13
N ALA A 60 6.82 4.69 0.20
CA ALA A 60 7.78 5.75 -0.10
C ALA A 60 7.14 6.97 -0.78
N GLN A 61 6.02 6.76 -1.48
CA GLN A 61 5.25 7.80 -2.15
C GLN A 61 3.77 7.50 -2.03
N LEU A 62 2.97 8.51 -1.69
CA LEU A 62 1.51 8.42 -1.66
C LEU A 62 0.90 9.20 -2.83
N ILE A 63 -0.02 8.54 -3.53
CA ILE A 63 -0.80 9.14 -4.62
C ILE A 63 -2.26 9.06 -4.22
N GLY A 64 -2.86 10.22 -3.99
CA GLY A 64 -4.29 10.34 -3.73
C GLY A 64 -5.09 10.36 -5.03
N VAL A 65 -6.26 9.75 -5.02
CA VAL A 65 -7.25 9.85 -6.10
C VAL A 65 -8.46 10.59 -5.55
N THR A 66 -8.81 11.71 -6.17
CA THR A 66 -9.98 12.51 -5.80
C THR A 66 -10.99 12.56 -6.94
N MET A 67 -12.24 12.83 -6.63
CA MET A 67 -13.32 13.02 -7.60
C MET A 67 -13.95 14.38 -7.37
N HIS A 68 -13.43 15.42 -8.05
CA HIS A 68 -13.97 16.78 -7.93
C HIS A 68 -15.32 16.92 -8.66
N GLU A 69 -15.47 16.19 -9.76
CA GLU A 69 -16.67 16.12 -10.58
C GLU A 69 -17.09 14.65 -10.68
N ALA A 70 -18.40 14.38 -10.64
CA ALA A 70 -18.90 13.01 -10.62
C ALA A 70 -18.39 12.22 -11.84
N GLY A 71 -17.73 11.10 -11.59
CA GLY A 71 -17.20 10.21 -12.63
C GLY A 71 -15.84 10.64 -13.22
N VAL A 72 -15.24 11.74 -12.77
CA VAL A 72 -13.91 12.18 -13.24
C VAL A 72 -12.90 12.12 -12.10
N SER A 73 -11.97 11.17 -12.17
CA SER A 73 -10.87 11.06 -11.21
C SER A 73 -9.75 12.05 -11.53
N ARG A 74 -9.15 12.62 -10.47
CA ARG A 74 -7.94 13.43 -10.54
C ARG A 74 -6.90 12.91 -9.56
N LEU A 75 -5.67 12.78 -10.02
CA LEU A 75 -4.52 12.41 -9.20
C LEU A 75 -4.03 13.63 -8.42
N VAL A 76 -3.71 13.42 -7.15
CA VAL A 76 -3.04 14.39 -6.30
C VAL A 76 -1.81 13.74 -5.67
N ALA A 77 -0.67 14.41 -5.78
CA ALA A 77 0.52 14.00 -5.03
C ALA A 77 0.28 14.33 -3.56
N VAL A 78 0.57 13.37 -2.69
CA VAL A 78 0.35 13.51 -1.26
C VAL A 78 1.72 13.53 -0.58
N ASP A 79 2.00 14.60 0.15
CA ASP A 79 3.12 14.61 1.08
C ASP A 79 2.80 13.64 2.21
N VAL A 80 3.62 12.60 2.37
CA VAL A 80 3.39 11.53 3.34
C VAL A 80 3.35 12.08 4.76
N ASP A 81 4.22 13.04 5.08
CA ASP A 81 4.28 13.66 6.40
C ASP A 81 3.02 14.50 6.67
N GLU A 82 2.47 15.15 5.64
CA GLU A 82 1.25 15.94 5.74
C GLU A 82 -0.01 15.08 5.79
N ALA A 83 -0.08 14.00 5.02
CA ALA A 83 -1.21 13.07 5.02
C ALA A 83 -1.35 12.31 6.32
N VAL A 84 -0.25 11.84 6.91
CA VAL A 84 -0.28 11.17 8.22
C VAL A 84 -0.81 12.14 9.29
N ARG A 85 -0.44 13.43 9.23
CA ARG A 85 -1.00 14.47 10.12
C ARG A 85 -2.49 14.72 9.90
N LEU A 86 -2.96 14.79 8.66
CA LEU A 86 -4.37 15.03 8.34
C LEU A 86 -5.26 13.83 8.67
N ALA A 87 -4.75 12.60 8.56
CA ALA A 87 -5.48 11.39 8.90
C ALA A 87 -5.55 11.14 10.42
N ALA A 88 -4.75 11.83 11.24
CA ALA A 88 -4.73 11.70 12.70
C ALA A 88 -5.73 12.62 13.43
N VAL A 89 -6.48 13.45 12.69
CA VAL A 89 -7.58 14.31 13.19
C VAL A 89 -8.92 13.65 12.91
#